data_AF-A0AAD2H0Q3-F1
#
_entry.id   AF-A0AAD2H0Q3-F1
#
_cell.length_a   1.000
_cell.length_b   1.000
_cell.length_c   1.000
_cell.angle_alpha   90.00
_cell.angle_beta   90.00
_cell.angle_gamma   90.00
#
_symmetry.space_group_name_H-M   'P 1'
#
loop_
_entity.id
_entity.type
_entity.pdbx_description
1 polymer ?
#
loop_
_entity_poly.entity_id
_entity_poly.type
_entity_poly.pdbx_seq_one_letter_code
_entity_poly.pdbx_strand_id
1 'polypeptide(L)'
;NNMHPSAVLLLCLTLVRALPSPRQSEALQNASVMDPLPNTTVGPYPTYQVHTPFDRESFKLGLMQEWIELDLFHYGLAKFSPQEWQQQLGVNRDGLTLIQFMANQESGHAQLLTNILGEGNAPLRCTYNYSFVRPSI
;
A
#
# COMPACT_ATOMS: atom_id res chain seq x y z
N ASN A 1 10.64 -27.01 20.48
CA ASN A 1 9.66 -25.94 20.76
C ASN A 1 9.47 -25.14 19.50
N ASN A 2 8.33 -25.39 18.86
CA ASN A 2 8.15 -25.33 17.42
C ASN A 2 7.54 -24.00 16.98
N MET A 3 8.07 -23.40 15.92
CA MET A 3 7.35 -22.43 15.10
C MET A 3 7.51 -22.83 13.62
N HIS A 4 6.35 -23.01 12.97
CA HIS A 4 6.16 -23.51 11.61
C HIS A 4 6.56 -22.43 10.57
N PRO A 5 7.01 -22.80 9.34
CA PRO A 5 7.49 -21.89 8.30
C PRO A 5 6.44 -20.94 7.68
N SER A 6 5.30 -20.71 8.34
CA SER A 6 4.25 -19.81 7.89
C SER A 6 4.50 -18.33 8.18
N ALA A 7 5.54 -17.95 8.93
CA ALA A 7 5.57 -16.62 9.56
C ALA A 7 5.88 -15.42 8.62
N VAL A 8 6.61 -15.61 7.52
CA VAL A 8 7.09 -14.47 6.71
C VAL A 8 6.17 -14.15 5.52
N LEU A 9 5.53 -15.17 4.92
CA LEU A 9 4.51 -14.97 3.88
C LEU A 9 3.12 -14.64 4.48
N LEU A 10 2.92 -14.89 5.78
CA LEU A 10 1.71 -14.46 6.48
C LEU A 10 1.59 -12.95 6.59
N LEU A 11 2.68 -12.16 6.56
CA LEU A 11 2.56 -10.71 6.76
C LEU A 11 1.84 -9.99 5.60
N CYS A 12 1.95 -10.50 4.37
CA CYS A 12 1.23 -9.95 3.21
C CYS A 12 -0.15 -10.59 2.98
N LEU A 13 -0.41 -11.81 3.48
CA LEU A 13 -1.73 -12.47 3.37
C LEU A 13 -2.64 -12.27 4.60
N THR A 14 -2.13 -11.92 5.78
CA THR A 14 -2.98 -11.61 6.94
C THR A 14 -3.65 -10.25 6.82
N LEU A 15 -3.14 -9.34 6.00
CA LEU A 15 -3.82 -8.08 5.67
C LEU A 15 -5.08 -8.30 4.82
N VAL A 16 -5.14 -9.37 4.01
CA VAL A 16 -6.35 -9.68 3.21
C VAL A 16 -7.40 -10.44 4.03
N ARG A 17 -7.00 -11.16 5.10
CA ARG A 17 -7.91 -11.95 5.95
C ARG A 17 -8.27 -11.31 7.29
N ALA A 18 -7.63 -10.20 7.63
CA ALA A 18 -8.01 -9.32 8.73
C ALA A 18 -8.82 -8.10 8.25
N LEU A 19 -9.25 -8.09 6.97
CA LEU A 19 -10.40 -7.26 6.62
C LEU A 19 -11.56 -7.80 7.44
N PRO A 20 -12.14 -7.01 8.36
CA PRO A 20 -13.45 -7.36 8.86
C PRO A 20 -14.32 -7.60 7.62
N SER A 21 -15.18 -8.63 7.64
CA SER A 21 -16.40 -8.57 6.82
C SER A 21 -16.92 -7.14 6.93
N PRO A 22 -17.48 -6.52 5.89
CA PRO A 22 -18.23 -5.30 6.06
C PRO A 22 -19.38 -5.63 7.01
N ARG A 23 -19.11 -5.58 8.31
CA ARG A 23 -20.04 -5.14 9.31
C ARG A 23 -20.30 -3.76 8.76
N GLN A 24 -21.44 -3.62 8.06
CA GLN A 24 -22.06 -2.32 7.97
C GLN A 24 -21.98 -1.82 9.39
N SER A 25 -21.07 -0.89 9.64
CA SER A 25 -21.16 -0.07 10.82
C SER A 25 -22.61 0.36 10.83
N GLU A 26 -23.34 0.12 11.91
CA GLU A 26 -24.72 0.62 12.02
C GLU A 26 -24.75 2.16 11.80
N ALA A 27 -23.59 2.82 11.75
CA ALA A 27 -23.35 4.14 11.21
C ALA A 27 -23.72 4.36 9.71
N LEU A 28 -23.94 3.32 8.89
CA LEU A 28 -24.36 3.46 7.48
C LEU A 28 -25.87 3.34 7.28
N GLN A 29 -26.62 2.86 8.27
CA GLN A 29 -28.09 2.81 8.17
C GLN A 29 -28.73 4.15 8.56
N ASN A 30 -27.99 5.00 9.26
CA ASN A 30 -28.33 6.39 9.51
C ASN A 30 -27.58 7.38 8.60
N ALA A 31 -27.08 6.90 7.45
CA ALA A 31 -26.85 7.75 6.29
C ALA A 31 -28.22 8.19 5.73
N SER A 32 -28.99 8.88 6.57
CA SER A 32 -29.94 9.87 6.12
C SER A 32 -29.24 10.62 5.01
N VAL A 33 -29.90 10.65 3.85
CA VAL A 33 -29.75 11.69 2.83
C VAL A 33 -29.00 12.84 3.44
N MET A 34 -27.79 13.10 2.95
CA MET A 34 -27.00 14.24 3.39
C MET A 34 -27.93 15.45 3.29
N ASP A 35 -28.50 15.85 4.44
CA ASP A 35 -29.42 16.95 4.49
C ASP A 35 -28.66 18.11 3.86
N PRO A 36 -29.27 18.84 2.90
CA PRO A 36 -28.57 19.96 2.31
C PRO A 36 -28.18 20.87 3.46
N LEU A 37 -26.86 20.93 3.72
CA LEU A 37 -26.30 21.65 4.85
C LEU A 37 -26.93 23.06 4.84
N PRO A 38 -27.52 23.52 5.93
CA PRO A 38 -28.16 24.83 5.97
C PRO A 38 -27.07 25.88 5.82
N ASN A 39 -26.91 26.39 4.59
CA ASN A 39 -26.02 27.50 4.25
C ASN A 39 -24.64 27.44 4.94
N THR A 40 -23.96 26.30 4.89
CA THR A 40 -22.54 26.27 5.23
C THR A 40 -21.79 26.64 3.95
N THR A 41 -21.17 27.81 3.97
CA THR A 41 -20.03 28.08 3.09
C THR A 41 -19.18 26.82 3.05
N VAL A 42 -19.01 26.22 1.87
CA VAL A 42 -18.08 25.11 1.65
C VAL A 42 -16.80 25.51 2.36
N GLY A 43 -16.43 24.77 3.41
CA GLY A 43 -15.21 25.06 4.16
C GLY A 43 -14.04 25.19 3.17
N PRO A 44 -12.97 25.91 3.52
CA PRO A 44 -11.83 26.04 2.62
C PRO A 44 -11.41 24.65 2.13
N TYR A 45 -11.11 24.53 0.82
CA TYR A 45 -10.68 23.26 0.23
C TYR A 45 -9.58 22.61 1.10
N PRO A 46 -9.63 21.29 1.31
CA PRO A 46 -8.62 20.62 2.12
C PRO A 46 -7.23 20.95 1.56
N THR A 47 -6.37 21.49 2.42
CA THR A 47 -4.99 21.81 2.05
C THR A 47 -4.11 20.63 2.47
N TYR A 48 -3.64 19.88 1.49
CA TYR A 48 -2.74 18.74 1.73
C TYR A 48 -1.30 19.24 1.80
N GLN A 49 -0.88 19.64 2.99
CA GLN A 49 0.44 20.21 3.22
C GLN A 49 1.07 19.67 4.50
N VAL A 50 2.39 19.71 4.52
CA VAL A 50 3.21 19.38 5.70
C VAL A 50 3.17 20.56 6.67
N HIS A 51 2.78 20.31 7.93
CA HIS A 51 2.67 21.38 8.94
C HIS A 51 3.82 21.40 9.94
N THR A 52 4.35 20.23 10.28
CA THR A 52 5.41 20.09 11.28
C THR A 52 6.63 19.34 10.73
N PRO A 53 7.81 19.46 11.38
CA PRO A 53 8.96 18.62 11.06
C PRO A 53 8.65 17.12 11.16
N PHE A 54 7.81 16.72 12.12
CA PHE A 54 7.41 15.33 12.27
C PHE A 54 6.56 14.85 11.09
N ASP A 55 5.61 15.67 10.62
CA ASP A 55 4.81 15.35 9.43
C ASP A 55 5.72 15.15 8.22
N ARG A 56 6.71 16.03 8.05
CA ARG A 56 7.66 15.95 6.93
C ARG A 56 8.38 14.62 6.93
N GLU A 57 9.01 14.26 8.05
CA GLU A 57 9.77 13.01 8.13
C GLU A 57 8.86 11.77 8.05
N SER A 58 7.62 11.87 8.55
CA SER A 58 6.61 10.81 8.40
C SER A 58 6.21 10.61 6.94
N PHE A 59 5.95 11.69 6.20
CA PHE A 59 5.64 11.62 4.78
C PHE A 59 6.83 11.17 3.93
N LYS A 60 8.06 11.54 4.30
CA LYS A 60 9.27 11.00 3.65
C LYS A 60 9.41 9.50 3.87
N LEU A 61 9.15 9.02 5.09
CA LEU A 61 9.16 7.58 5.38
C LEU A 61 8.08 6.86 4.56
N GLY A 62 6.87 7.42 4.51
CA GLY A 62 5.78 6.94 3.65
C GLY A 62 6.22 6.86 2.19
N LEU A 63 6.79 7.95 1.64
CA LEU A 63 7.29 8.00 0.26
C LEU A 63 8.28 6.87 -0.03
N MET A 64 9.23 6.66 0.87
CA MET A 64 10.23 5.61 0.72
C MET A 64 9.61 4.21 0.78
N GLN A 65 8.56 4.03 1.57
CA GLN A 65 7.81 2.78 1.64
C GLN A 65 7.02 2.52 0.34
N GLU A 66 6.31 3.51 -0.18
CA GLU A 66 5.63 3.39 -1.48
C GLU A 66 6.65 3.02 -2.58
N TRP A 67 7.89 3.50 -2.49
CA TRP A 67 8.90 3.31 -3.54
C TRP A 67 9.41 1.89 -3.54
N ILE A 68 9.69 1.35 -2.35
CA ILE A 68 10.14 -0.03 -2.21
C ILE A 68 9.01 -1.01 -2.54
N GLU A 69 7.76 -0.69 -2.22
CA GLU A 69 6.60 -1.52 -2.60
C GLU A 69 6.41 -1.54 -4.12
N LEU A 70 6.42 -0.36 -4.76
CA LEU A 70 6.36 -0.22 -6.22
C LEU A 70 7.49 -0.99 -6.93
N ASP A 71 8.71 -0.87 -6.42
CA ASP A 71 9.87 -1.56 -6.96
C ASP A 71 9.74 -3.08 -6.79
N LEU A 72 9.35 -3.54 -5.60
CA LEU A 72 9.18 -4.94 -5.28
C LEU A 72 8.08 -5.61 -6.12
N PHE A 73 6.95 -4.94 -6.32
CA PHE A 73 5.87 -5.47 -7.17
C PHE A 73 6.34 -5.65 -8.62
N HIS A 74 6.94 -4.62 -9.22
CA HIS A 74 7.46 -4.72 -10.58
C HIS A 74 8.60 -5.72 -10.70
N TYR A 75 9.51 -5.76 -9.72
CA TYR A 75 10.61 -6.71 -9.69
C TYR A 75 10.09 -8.15 -9.62
N GLY A 76 9.13 -8.45 -8.73
CA GLY A 76 8.52 -9.77 -8.63
C GLY A 76 7.83 -10.20 -9.92
N LEU A 77 7.03 -9.31 -10.53
CA LEU A 77 6.34 -9.56 -11.79
C LEU A 77 7.32 -9.83 -12.95
N ALA A 78 8.47 -9.15 -12.98
CA ALA A 78 9.49 -9.34 -14.01
C ALA A 78 10.39 -10.56 -13.75
N LYS A 79 10.62 -10.90 -12.47
CA LYS A 79 11.60 -11.90 -12.06
C LYS A 79 11.09 -13.34 -12.18
N PHE A 80 9.85 -13.58 -11.79
CA PHE A 80 9.29 -14.93 -11.68
C PHE A 80 8.34 -15.24 -12.83
N SER A 81 8.45 -16.45 -13.36
CA SER A 81 7.50 -16.98 -14.33
C SER A 81 6.12 -17.23 -13.69
N PRO A 82 5.03 -17.25 -14.48
CA PRO A 82 3.70 -17.62 -13.97
C PRO A 82 3.67 -19.00 -13.29
N GLN A 83 4.50 -19.95 -13.75
CA GLN A 83 4.61 -21.27 -13.13
C GLN A 83 5.28 -21.20 -11.76
N GLU A 84 6.32 -20.40 -11.58
CA GLU A 84 6.96 -20.21 -10.27
C GLU A 84 6.00 -19.55 -9.28
N TRP A 85 5.27 -18.52 -9.71
CA TRP A 85 4.20 -17.91 -8.90
C TRP A 85 3.16 -18.93 -8.44
N GLN A 86 2.69 -19.78 -9.35
CA GLN A 86 1.67 -20.79 -9.04
C GLN A 86 2.22 -21.92 -8.16
N GLN A 87 3.41 -22.45 -8.46
CA GLN A 87 3.94 -23.65 -7.82
C GLN A 87 4.64 -23.37 -6.50
N GLN A 88 5.35 -22.24 -6.38
CA GLN A 88 6.14 -21.92 -5.19
C GLN A 88 5.38 -21.03 -4.20
N LEU A 89 4.47 -20.19 -4.70
CA LEU A 89 3.77 -19.18 -3.90
C LEU A 89 2.24 -19.37 -3.89
N GLY A 90 1.70 -20.28 -4.70
CA GLY A 90 0.25 -20.49 -4.80
C GLY A 90 -0.51 -19.32 -5.41
N VAL A 91 0.18 -18.40 -6.09
CA VAL A 91 -0.41 -17.20 -6.70
C VAL A 91 -0.83 -17.54 -8.12
N ASN A 92 -2.14 -17.51 -8.36
CA ASN A 92 -2.73 -17.74 -9.68
C ASN A 92 -2.82 -16.44 -10.49
N ARG A 93 -3.41 -16.51 -11.69
CA ARG A 93 -3.54 -15.36 -12.61
C ARG A 93 -4.27 -14.16 -11.99
N ASP A 94 -5.29 -14.40 -11.18
CA ASP A 94 -6.06 -13.33 -10.54
C ASP A 94 -5.19 -12.63 -9.47
N GLY A 95 -4.39 -13.40 -8.73
CA GLY A 95 -3.38 -12.86 -7.82
C GLY A 95 -2.31 -12.01 -8.53
N LEU A 96 -1.84 -12.44 -9.72
CA LEU A 96 -0.92 -11.63 -10.53
C LEU A 96 -1.57 -10.34 -11.02
N THR A 97 -2.84 -10.39 -11.38
CA THR A 97 -3.61 -9.20 -11.78
C THR A 97 -3.74 -8.23 -10.61
N LEU A 98 -3.98 -8.75 -9.39
CA LEU A 98 -4.02 -7.94 -8.19
C LEU A 98 -2.65 -7.32 -7.89
N ILE A 99 -1.55 -8.07 -8.00
CA ILE A 99 -0.19 -7.52 -7.81
C ILE A 99 0.09 -6.38 -8.79
N GLN A 100 -0.29 -6.53 -10.07
CA GLN A 100 -0.16 -5.47 -11.06
C GLN A 100 -1.04 -4.26 -10.74
N PHE A 101 -2.25 -4.48 -10.22
CA PHE A 101 -3.12 -3.40 -9.77
C PHE A 101 -2.51 -2.65 -8.58
N MET A 102 -1.98 -3.36 -7.59
CA MET A 102 -1.30 -2.75 -6.44
C MET A 102 -0.07 -1.94 -6.88
N ALA A 103 0.74 -2.43 -7.83
CA ALA A 103 1.84 -1.66 -8.40
C ALA A 103 1.38 -0.31 -8.99
N ASN A 104 0.22 -0.28 -9.66
CA ASN A 104 -0.33 0.98 -10.17
C ASN A 104 -0.79 1.91 -9.04
N GLN A 105 -1.35 1.36 -7.96
CA GLN A 105 -1.76 2.12 -6.79
C GLN A 105 -0.56 2.79 -6.13
N GLU A 106 0.55 2.07 -5.96
CA GLU A 106 1.74 2.64 -5.32
C GLU A 106 2.37 3.76 -6.15
N SER A 107 2.26 3.71 -7.49
CA SER A 107 2.64 4.87 -8.33
C SER A 107 1.76 6.10 -8.09
N GLY A 108 0.48 5.91 -7.74
CA GLY A 108 -0.44 6.99 -7.40
C GLY A 108 -0.18 7.57 -6.01
N HIS A 109 -0.02 6.70 -5.00
CA HIS A 109 0.37 7.09 -3.64
C HIS A 109 1.70 7.85 -3.68
N ALA A 110 2.61 7.37 -4.52
CA ALA A 110 3.87 8.02 -4.77
C ALA A 110 3.76 9.45 -5.26
N GLN A 111 3.01 9.64 -6.33
CA GLN A 111 2.81 10.96 -6.87
C GLN A 111 2.15 11.90 -5.83
N LEU A 112 1.17 11.39 -5.08
CA LEU A 112 0.49 12.17 -4.04
C LEU A 112 1.47 12.65 -2.96
N LEU A 113 2.26 11.74 -2.40
CA LEU A 113 3.20 12.08 -1.32
C LEU A 113 4.33 12.99 -1.81
N THR A 114 4.79 12.81 -3.05
CA THR A 114 5.74 13.74 -3.70
C THR A 114 5.16 15.14 -3.78
N ASN A 115 3.89 15.26 -4.19
CA ASN A 115 3.21 16.55 -4.29
C ASN A 115 3.01 17.22 -2.93
N ILE A 116 2.70 16.46 -1.88
CA ILE A 116 2.54 16.97 -0.51
C ILE A 116 3.87 17.50 0.04
N LEU A 117 4.97 16.78 -0.20
CA LEU A 117 6.31 17.17 0.26
C LEU A 117 6.86 18.38 -0.50
N GLY A 118 6.51 18.50 -1.78
CA GLY A 118 7.01 19.54 -2.66
C GLY A 118 8.44 19.28 -3.15
N GLU A 119 8.83 20.06 -4.15
CA GLU A 119 10.15 19.96 -4.79
C GLU A 119 11.28 20.20 -3.77
N GLY A 120 12.34 19.40 -3.85
CA GLY A 120 13.50 19.49 -2.96
C GLY A 120 13.34 18.83 -1.58
N ASN A 121 12.13 18.45 -1.17
CA ASN A 121 11.89 17.73 0.09
C ASN A 121 11.57 16.25 -0.09
N ALA A 122 11.02 15.86 -1.24
CA ALA A 122 10.71 14.48 -1.57
C ALA A 122 11.99 13.65 -1.76
N PRO A 123 12.21 12.55 -1.01
CA PRO A 123 13.37 11.69 -1.22
C PRO A 123 13.31 11.00 -2.59
N LEU A 124 14.50 10.78 -3.16
CA LEU A 124 14.64 10.13 -4.45
C LEU A 124 14.46 8.61 -4.33
N ARG A 125 14.04 7.99 -5.43
CA ARG A 125 13.95 6.52 -5.53
C ARG A 125 15.32 5.86 -5.45
N CYS A 126 15.42 4.86 -4.60
CA CYS A 126 16.58 4.00 -4.50
C CYS A 126 16.48 2.84 -5.50
N THR A 127 17.63 2.28 -5.85
CA THR A 127 17.72 0.97 -6.50
C THR A 127 17.91 -0.08 -5.41
N TYR A 128 16.99 -1.04 -5.33
CA TYR A 128 17.04 -2.10 -4.33
C TYR A 128 17.65 -3.37 -4.91
N ASN A 129 18.31 -4.15 -4.06
CA ASN A 129 18.78 -5.48 -4.40
C ASN A 129 18.05 -6.50 -3.52
N TYR A 130 17.24 -7.35 -4.15
CA TYR A 130 16.46 -8.36 -3.47
C TYR A 130 17.14 -9.72 -3.56
N SER A 131 17.61 -10.23 -2.42
CA SER A 131 18.22 -11.55 -2.30
C SER A 131 17.19 -12.57 -1.78
N PHE A 132 16.75 -13.49 -2.64
CA PHE A 132 15.86 -14.59 -2.26
C PHE A 132 16.67 -15.80 -1.81
N VAL A 133 17.19 -15.77 -0.59
CA VAL A 133 17.72 -16.97 0.06
C VAL A 133 16.59 -17.65 0.80
N ARG A 134 16.25 -18.87 0.39
CA ARG A 134 15.43 -19.77 1.21
C ARG A 134 16.27 -20.11 2.44
N PRO A 135 15.84 -19.76 3.67
CA PRO A 135 16.55 -20.23 4.86
C PRO A 135 16.56 -21.77 4.84
N SER A 136 17.74 -22.37 4.97
CA SER A 136 17.86 -23.81 5.19
C SER A 136 17.27 -24.09 6.58
N ILE A 137 16.08 -24.68 6.61
CA ILE A 137 15.44 -25.21 7.81
C ILE A 137 15.74 -26.70 7.87
#